data_AF-A0AAX1VPM7-F1
#
_entry.id   AF-A0AAX1VPM7-F1
#
_cell.length_a   1.000
_cell.length_b   1.000
_cell.length_c   1.000
_cell.angle_alpha   90.00
_cell.angle_beta   90.00
_cell.angle_gamma   90.00
#
_symmetry.space_group_name_H-M   'P 1'
#
loop_
_entity.id
_entity.type
_entity.pdbx_description
1 polymer ?
#
loop_
_entity_poly.entity_id
_entity_poly.type
_entity_poly.pdbx_seq_one_letter_code
_entity_poly.pdbx_strand_id
1 'polypeptide(L)'
;MSARPSLRWLTASALCLLGLSGNALAHNPMCECKQIDNEQIRCTGGFSDGSGAPGVTLDVIGYDETILVPGKLGEDSTVTFKRPASEFYVLFDAGPGHVVEIDQADIPSP
;
A
#
# COMPACT_ATOMS: atom_id res chain seq x y z
N MET A 1 -6.34 -25.68 -51.01
CA MET A 1 -6.95 -24.35 -51.22
C MET A 1 -6.90 -23.58 -49.90
N SER A 2 -6.23 -22.43 -49.84
CA SER A 2 -6.17 -21.60 -48.62
C SER A 2 -7.30 -20.57 -48.66
N ALA A 3 -8.32 -20.73 -47.82
CA ALA A 3 -9.37 -19.72 -47.67
C ALA A 3 -8.78 -18.48 -46.99
N ARG A 4 -8.82 -17.32 -47.68
CA ARG A 4 -8.45 -16.04 -47.08
C ARG A 4 -9.66 -15.49 -46.33
N PRO A 5 -9.56 -15.21 -45.02
CA PRO A 5 -10.67 -14.65 -44.27
C PRO A 5 -11.04 -13.28 -44.84
N SER A 6 -12.34 -12.99 -44.91
CA SER A 6 -12.80 -11.69 -45.40
C SER A 6 -12.44 -10.59 -44.40
N LEU A 7 -12.14 -9.38 -44.91
CA LEU A 7 -11.80 -8.23 -44.08
C LEU A 7 -12.87 -7.95 -43.00
N ARG A 8 -14.15 -8.20 -43.31
CA ARG A 8 -15.29 -8.04 -42.38
C ARG A 8 -15.25 -9.00 -41.19
N TRP A 9 -14.68 -10.19 -41.37
CA TRP A 9 -14.58 -11.21 -40.32
C TRP A 9 -13.38 -10.93 -39.40
N LEU A 10 -12.30 -10.41 -39.99
CA LEU A 10 -11.14 -9.94 -39.24
C LEU A 10 -11.51 -8.73 -38.36
N THR A 11 -12.28 -7.78 -38.88
CA THR A 11 -12.77 -6.63 -38.10
C THR A 11 -13.73 -7.04 -36.99
N ALA A 12 -14.63 -8.00 -37.24
CA ALA A 12 -15.56 -8.47 -36.22
C ALA A 12 -14.84 -9.22 -35.08
N SER A 13 -13.85 -10.07 -35.40
CA SER A 13 -13.03 -10.73 -34.38
C SER A 13 -12.19 -9.74 -33.58
N ALA A 14 -11.58 -8.74 -34.22
CA ALA A 14 -10.79 -7.73 -33.54
C ALA A 14 -11.64 -6.90 -32.55
N LEU A 15 -12.85 -6.50 -32.95
CA LEU A 15 -13.77 -5.77 -32.09
C LEU A 15 -14.27 -6.64 -30.92
N CYS A 16 -14.48 -7.93 -31.15
CA CYS A 16 -14.86 -8.87 -30.11
C CYS A 16 -13.74 -9.05 -29.08
N LEU A 17 -12.48 -9.22 -29.51
CA LEU A 17 -11.30 -9.35 -28.64
C LEU A 17 -11.06 -8.10 -27.77
N LEU A 18 -11.29 -6.90 -28.30
CA LEU A 18 -11.25 -5.66 -27.52
C LEU A 18 -12.34 -5.59 -26.45
N GLY A 19 -13.46 -6.30 -26.63
CA GLY A 19 -14.53 -6.39 -25.63
C GLY A 19 -14.23 -7.34 -24.46
N LEU A 20 -13.18 -8.17 -24.57
CA LEU A 20 -12.77 -9.13 -23.53
C LEU A 20 -11.71 -8.56 -22.56
N SER A 21 -11.20 -7.35 -22.77
CA SER A 21 -10.26 -6.72 -21.83
C SER A 21 -10.98 -6.23 -20.57
N GLY A 22 -10.67 -6.83 -19.43
CA GLY A 22 -11.12 -6.38 -18.11
C GLY A 22 -10.30 -5.21 -17.56
N ASN A 23 -10.84 -4.54 -16.53
CA ASN A 23 -10.11 -3.53 -15.79
C ASN A 23 -9.11 -4.19 -14.83
N ALA A 24 -7.86 -3.71 -14.81
CA ALA A 24 -6.90 -4.04 -13.77
C ALA A 24 -7.11 -3.08 -12.58
N LEU A 25 -7.53 -3.62 -11.43
CA LEU A 25 -7.60 -2.87 -10.18
C LEU A 25 -6.24 -2.98 -9.47
N ALA A 26 -5.40 -1.96 -9.63
CA ALA A 26 -4.11 -1.86 -8.97
C ALA A 26 -4.13 -0.68 -7.99
N HIS A 27 -4.34 -0.99 -6.71
CA HIS A 27 -4.42 -0.02 -5.63
C HIS A 27 -3.03 0.04 -5.00
N ASN A 28 -2.42 1.22 -4.93
CA ASN A 28 -1.10 1.36 -4.33
C ASN A 28 -1.25 1.49 -2.81
N PRO A 29 -0.45 0.80 -1.98
CA PRO A 29 -0.46 1.02 -0.54
C PRO A 29 -0.05 2.46 -0.23
N MET A 30 -0.66 3.02 0.80
CA MET A 30 -0.37 4.35 1.31
C MET A 30 -0.34 4.30 2.83
N CYS A 31 0.63 4.97 3.43
CA CYS A 31 0.71 5.15 4.87
C CYS A 31 1.14 6.57 5.16
N GLU A 32 0.57 7.16 6.20
CA GLU A 32 0.94 8.48 6.71
C GLU A 32 1.13 8.39 8.22
N CYS A 33 2.23 8.94 8.72
CA CYS A 33 2.52 9.01 10.15
C CYS A 33 2.64 10.46 10.58
N LYS A 34 2.14 10.75 11.78
CA LYS A 34 2.23 12.07 12.39
C LYS A 34 2.52 11.95 13.88
N GLN A 35 3.34 12.85 14.40
CA GLN A 35 3.48 13.00 15.83
C GLN A 35 2.22 13.68 16.38
N ILE A 36 1.56 13.07 17.37
CA ILE A 36 0.29 13.56 17.93
C ILE A 36 0.46 14.26 19.29
N ASP A 37 1.59 14.01 19.96
CA ASP A 37 2.05 14.70 21.16
C ASP A 37 3.58 14.50 21.30
N ASN A 38 4.16 14.85 22.46
CA ASN A 38 5.62 14.74 22.65
C ASN A 38 6.16 13.31 22.71
N GLU A 39 5.32 12.30 22.89
CA GLU A 39 5.73 10.90 23.08
C GLU A 39 5.14 9.95 22.04
N GLN A 40 4.05 10.30 21.37
CA GLN A 40 3.28 9.39 20.54
C GLN A 40 3.28 9.76 19.07
N ILE A 41 3.37 8.73 18.23
CA ILE A 41 3.18 8.79 16.79
C ILE A 41 1.93 8.00 16.46
N ARG A 42 1.09 8.56 15.59
CA ARG A 42 -0.05 7.86 14.98
C ARG A 42 0.20 7.69 13.50
N CYS A 43 0.05 6.47 13.02
CA CYS A 43 0.07 6.15 11.62
C CYS A 43 -1.31 5.68 11.15
N THR A 44 -1.65 6.04 9.92
CA THR A 44 -2.85 5.57 9.21
C THR A 44 -2.40 4.92 7.92
N GLY A 45 -2.80 3.66 7.71
CA GLY A 45 -2.55 2.95 6.45
C GLY A 45 -3.82 2.77 5.62
N GLY A 46 -3.65 2.55 4.33
CA GLY A 46 -4.74 2.37 3.38
C GLY A 46 -4.21 2.17 1.96
N PHE A 47 -5.07 2.42 0.98
CA PHE A 47 -4.75 2.27 -0.43
C PHE A 47 -5.21 3.49 -1.25
N SER A 48 -4.61 3.67 -2.42
CA SER A 48 -4.84 4.83 -3.30
C SER A 48 -6.26 4.95 -3.85
N ASP A 49 -7.10 3.93 -3.70
CA ASP A 49 -8.53 3.96 -4.04
C ASP A 49 -9.42 4.46 -2.90
N GLY A 50 -8.83 4.78 -1.75
CA GLY A 50 -9.53 5.25 -0.54
C GLY A 50 -9.99 4.13 0.40
N SER A 51 -9.67 2.87 0.10
CA SER A 51 -9.94 1.77 1.03
C SER A 51 -8.95 1.79 2.22
N GLY A 52 -9.44 1.38 3.39
CA GLY A 52 -8.62 1.20 4.59
C GLY A 52 -7.87 -0.14 4.60
N ALA A 53 -7.00 -0.32 5.59
CA ALA A 53 -6.14 -1.49 5.73
C ALA A 53 -6.21 -2.13 7.14
N PRO A 54 -7.39 -2.42 7.70
CA PRO A 54 -7.49 -2.99 9.05
C PRO A 54 -6.80 -4.35 9.15
N GLY A 55 -6.04 -4.57 10.22
CA GLY A 55 -5.30 -5.80 10.50
C GLY A 55 -4.00 -5.99 9.73
N VAL A 56 -3.69 -5.10 8.77
CA VAL A 56 -2.42 -5.10 8.03
C VAL A 56 -1.28 -4.71 8.96
N THR A 57 -0.11 -5.30 8.73
CA THR A 57 1.08 -5.08 9.55
C THR A 57 1.57 -3.65 9.41
N LEU A 58 1.88 -3.03 10.55
CA LEU A 58 2.61 -1.78 10.61
C LEU A 58 3.61 -1.88 11.75
N ASP A 59 4.85 -2.20 11.41
CA ASP A 59 5.94 -2.39 12.36
C ASP A 59 6.83 -1.15 12.41
N VAL A 60 7.40 -0.89 13.58
CA VAL A 60 8.42 0.13 13.78
C VAL A 60 9.76 -0.57 13.91
N ILE A 61 10.68 -0.29 12.99
CA ILE A 61 11.89 -1.06 12.77
C ILE A 61 13.10 -0.12 12.89
N GLY A 62 14.14 -0.58 13.59
CA GLY A 62 15.42 0.12 13.63
C GLY A 62 16.19 -0.08 12.33
N TYR A 63 17.14 0.82 12.02
CA TYR A 63 17.99 0.65 10.82
C TYR A 63 18.94 -0.55 10.89
N ASP A 64 19.01 -1.25 12.02
CA ASP A 64 19.67 -2.54 12.18
C ASP A 64 18.75 -3.73 11.88
N GLU A 65 17.57 -3.47 11.30
CA GLU A 65 16.50 -4.44 10.99
C GLU A 65 15.82 -5.05 12.21
N THR A 66 16.07 -4.52 13.42
CA THR A 66 15.39 -4.98 14.63
C THR A 66 13.98 -4.41 14.70
N ILE A 67 12.97 -5.26 14.90
CA ILE A 67 11.61 -4.80 15.21
C ILE A 67 11.60 -4.19 16.61
N LEU A 68 11.42 -2.87 16.69
CA LEU A 68 11.36 -2.11 17.94
C LEU A 68 9.95 -2.13 18.53
N VAL A 69 8.93 -2.01 17.67
CA VAL A 69 7.52 -2.10 18.04
C VAL A 69 6.77 -2.90 16.98
N PRO A 70 6.33 -4.13 17.29
CA PRO A 70 5.45 -4.87 16.39
C PRO A 70 4.04 -4.27 16.42
N GLY A 71 3.36 -4.19 15.27
CA GLY A 71 2.06 -3.54 15.17
C GLY A 71 1.17 -4.05 14.04
N LYS A 72 -0.13 -3.80 14.22
CA LYS A 72 -1.17 -3.99 13.20
C LYS A 72 -2.10 -2.81 13.25
N LEU A 73 -2.62 -2.41 12.09
CA LEU A 73 -3.64 -1.39 12.00
C LEU A 73 -4.94 -1.87 12.65
N GLY A 74 -5.58 -1.00 13.42
CA GLY A 74 -6.88 -1.26 14.04
C GLY A 74 -8.03 -1.25 13.03
N GLU A 75 -9.27 -1.38 13.51
CA GLU A 75 -10.47 -1.36 12.66
C GLU A 75 -10.63 -0.04 11.89
N ASP A 76 -10.13 1.07 12.44
CA ASP A 76 -10.10 2.38 11.82
C ASP A 76 -8.87 2.61 10.92
N SER A 77 -8.11 1.54 10.64
CA SER A 77 -6.85 1.56 9.88
C SER A 77 -5.75 2.45 10.49
N THR A 78 -5.78 2.66 11.81
CA THR A 78 -4.75 3.41 12.53
C THR A 78 -4.00 2.55 13.53
N VAL A 79 -2.79 2.99 13.87
CA VAL A 79 -2.04 2.49 15.04
C VAL A 79 -1.34 3.66 15.70
N THR A 80 -1.29 3.66 17.03
CA THR A 80 -0.56 4.66 17.81
C THR A 80 0.47 3.94 18.66
N PHE A 81 1.72 4.42 18.62
CA PHE A 81 2.82 3.85 19.38
C PHE A 81 3.66 4.96 20.01
N LYS A 82 4.40 4.59 21.07
CA LYS A 82 5.37 5.49 21.68
C LYS A 82 6.59 5.62 20.77
N ARG A 83 7.03 6.85 20.51
CA ARG A 83 8.23 7.14 19.72
C ARG A 83 9.45 6.41 20.31
N PRO A 84 10.13 5.54 19.55
CA PRO A 84 11.38 4.94 19.98
C PRO A 84 12.46 5.97 20.26
N ALA A 85 13.37 5.66 21.20
CA ALA A 85 14.52 6.51 21.49
C ALA A 85 15.67 6.34 20.47
N SER A 86 15.75 5.17 19.83
CA SER A 86 16.68 4.89 18.74
C SER A 86 16.14 5.41 17.41
N GLU A 87 17.00 5.48 16.40
CA GLU A 87 16.58 5.74 15.03
C GLU A 87 15.71 4.60 14.49
N PHE A 88 14.71 4.94 13.67
CA PHE A 88 13.72 4.00 13.17
C PHE A 88 13.07 4.46 11.87
N TYR A 89 12.41 3.51 11.20
CA TYR A 89 11.41 3.76 10.17
C TYR A 89 10.16 2.95 10.48
N VAL A 90 9.05 3.34 9.87
CA VAL A 90 7.78 2.62 9.95
C VAL A 90 7.60 1.82 8.67
N LEU A 91 7.36 0.51 8.79
CA LEU A 91 7.06 -0.39 7.68
C LEU A 91 5.56 -0.72 7.68
N PHE A 92 4.84 -0.26 6.68
CA PHE A 92 3.50 -0.75 6.35
C PHE A 92 3.61 -1.84 5.28
N ASP A 93 3.28 -3.08 5.64
CA ASP A 93 3.44 -4.26 4.78
C ASP A 93 2.08 -4.81 4.33
N ALA A 94 1.66 -4.46 3.11
CA ALA A 94 0.46 -4.98 2.47
C ALA A 94 0.73 -6.22 1.58
N GLY A 95 1.94 -6.80 1.66
CA GLY A 95 2.36 -8.00 0.95
C GLY A 95 3.58 -7.79 0.04
N PRO A 96 4.10 -8.87 -0.59
CA PRO A 96 5.32 -8.80 -1.40
C PRO A 96 5.26 -7.72 -2.49
N GLY A 97 6.22 -6.78 -2.45
CA GLY A 97 6.30 -5.65 -3.38
C GLY A 97 5.26 -4.54 -3.14
N HIS A 98 4.45 -4.63 -2.08
CA HIS A 98 3.42 -3.67 -1.70
C HIS A 98 3.69 -3.16 -0.28
N VAL A 99 4.86 -2.54 -0.11
CA VAL A 99 5.29 -1.98 1.17
C VAL A 99 5.42 -0.46 1.08
N VAL A 100 5.20 0.22 2.19
CA VAL A 100 5.52 1.65 2.36
C VAL A 100 6.43 1.78 3.57
N GLU A 101 7.53 2.48 3.38
CA GLU A 101 8.47 2.83 4.45
C GLU A 101 8.39 4.34 4.70
N ILE A 102 8.29 4.72 5.96
CA ILE A 102 8.29 6.12 6.38
C ILE A 102 9.46 6.30 7.34
N ASP A 103 10.45 7.07 6.90
CA ASP A 103 11.58 7.43 7.74
C ASP A 103 11.11 8.34 8.89
N GLN A 104 11.69 8.18 10.08
CA GLN A 104 11.38 9.06 11.21
C GLN A 104 11.60 10.56 10.90
N ALA A 105 12.50 10.90 9.99
CA ALA A 105 12.81 12.28 9.61
C ALA A 105 11.68 12.90 8.78
N ASP A 106 10.88 12.08 8.10
CA ASP A 106 9.74 12.49 7.29
C ASP A 106 8.44 12.57 8.10
N ILE A 107 8.45 12.17 9.37
CA ILE A 107 7.28 12.26 10.26
C ILE A 107 7.13 13.70 10.76
N PRO A 108 6.04 14.41 10.39
CA PRO A 108 5.85 15.79 10.83
C PRO A 108 5.70 15.89 12.34
N SER A 109 6.34 16.93 12.91
CA SER A 109 6.09 17.36 14.28
C SER A 109 4.74 18.09 14.39
N PRO A 110 4.15 18.18 15.60
CA PRO A 110 2.87 18.87 15.82
C PRO A 110 2.91 20.36 15.47
#